data_AF-A0A9Q0FMI5-F1
#
_entry.id   AF-A0A9Q0FMI5-F1
#
_cell.length_a   1.000
_cell.length_b   1.000
_cell.length_c   1.000
_cell.angle_alpha   90.00
_cell.angle_beta   90.00
_cell.angle_gamma   90.00
#
_symmetry.space_group_name_H-M   'P 1'
#
loop_
_entity.id
_entity.type
_entity.pdbx_description
1 polymer ?
#
loop_
_entity_poly.entity_id
_entity_poly.type
_entity_poly.pdbx_seq_one_letter_code
_entity_poly.pdbx_strand_id
1 'polypeptide(L)'
;MTEVEANHNSPVFLNRFIETFFFFGSYFDCLDARMKRDDPNRIAAEAIFFGQGTKSVLATNGEERTMRNVKIDVWRSYFARFGMVEAELSTASLYHADLVAKKFS
;
A
#
# COMPACT_ATOMS: atom_id res chain seq x y z
N MET A 1 -8.57 11.82 -1.97
CA MET A 1 -8.68 10.38 -1.63
C MET A 1 -7.26 9.85 -1.44
N THR A 2 -7.04 8.99 -0.45
CA THR A 2 -5.76 8.32 -0.23
C THR A 2 -6.01 6.83 -0.17
N GLU A 3 -5.29 6.06 -0.96
CA GLU A 3 -5.42 4.60 -1.08
C GLU A 3 -4.05 3.95 -1.25
N VAL A 4 -4.00 2.64 -1.03
CA VAL A 4 -2.78 1.85 -1.24
C VAL A 4 -2.61 1.52 -2.72
N GLU A 5 -1.51 1.97 -3.32
CA GLU A 5 -1.16 1.68 -4.71
C GLU A 5 -0.56 0.27 -4.85
N ALA A 6 -1.41 -0.74 -4.96
CA ALA A 6 -1.02 -2.14 -5.18
C ALA A 6 -2.14 -2.95 -5.83
N ASN A 7 -1.80 -3.94 -6.65
CA ASN A 7 -2.76 -4.87 -7.26
C ASN A 7 -3.01 -6.14 -6.41
N HIS A 8 -3.46 -5.97 -5.17
CA HIS A 8 -3.77 -7.09 -4.28
C HIS A 8 -5.12 -7.76 -4.57
N ASN A 9 -5.95 -7.18 -5.45
CA ASN A 9 -7.25 -7.72 -5.78
C ASN A 9 -7.29 -8.60 -7.05
N SER A 10 -6.15 -8.95 -7.64
CA SER A 10 -6.11 -9.83 -8.82
C SER A 10 -6.83 -11.17 -8.54
N PRO A 11 -7.64 -11.71 -9.49
CA PRO A 11 -8.26 -13.02 -9.31
C PRO A 11 -7.23 -14.16 -9.34
N VAL A 12 -6.07 -13.95 -9.99
CA VAL A 12 -5.00 -14.93 -10.13
C VAL A 12 -4.11 -14.89 -8.88
N PHE A 13 -3.96 -16.03 -8.20
CA PHE A 13 -3.15 -16.14 -6.99
C PHE A 13 -1.69 -15.72 -7.21
N LEU A 14 -1.04 -16.21 -8.27
CA LEU A 14 0.36 -15.90 -8.57
C LEU A 14 0.59 -14.38 -8.69
N ASN A 15 -0.33 -13.65 -9.32
CA ASN A 15 -0.25 -12.20 -9.43
C ASN A 15 -0.35 -11.54 -8.06
N ARG A 16 -1.28 -11.98 -7.20
CA ARG A 16 -1.38 -11.47 -5.82
C ARG A 16 -0.11 -11.77 -5.03
N PHE A 17 0.43 -12.98 -5.15
CA PHE A 17 1.66 -13.39 -4.47
C PHE A 17 2.84 -12.50 -4.85
N ILE A 18 3.09 -12.31 -6.15
CA ILE A 18 4.17 -11.47 -6.65
C ILE A 18 3.99 -10.02 -6.17
N GLU A 19 2.79 -9.47 -6.31
CA GLU A 19 2.49 -8.10 -5.90
C GLU A 19 2.70 -7.91 -4.39
N THR A 20 2.16 -8.81 -3.56
CA THR A 20 2.30 -8.77 -2.10
C THR A 20 3.75 -8.92 -1.65
N PHE A 21 4.53 -9.79 -2.31
CA PHE A 21 5.94 -9.98 -2.01
C PHE A 21 6.74 -8.70 -2.23
N PHE A 22 6.60 -8.06 -3.40
CA PHE A 22 7.31 -6.81 -3.68
C PHE A 22 6.81 -5.65 -2.82
N PHE A 23 5.48 -5.54 -2.65
CA PHE A 23 4.86 -4.50 -1.84
C PHE A 23 5.39 -4.54 -0.40
N PHE A 24 5.17 -5.64 0.34
CA PHE A 24 5.65 -5.71 1.71
C PHE A 24 7.18 -5.75 1.80
N GLY A 25 7.86 -6.39 0.84
CA GLY A 25 9.33 -6.38 0.76
C GLY A 25 9.91 -4.97 0.84
N SER A 26 9.35 -4.02 0.07
CA SER A 26 9.77 -2.61 0.13
C SER A 26 9.57 -1.97 1.51
N TYR A 27 8.51 -2.34 2.24
CA TYR A 27 8.29 -1.84 3.60
C TYR A 27 9.29 -2.44 4.58
N PHE A 28 9.59 -3.74 4.46
CA PHE A 28 10.63 -4.40 5.26
C PHE A 28 12.00 -3.75 5.01
N ASP A 29 12.37 -3.48 3.76
CA ASP A 29 13.63 -2.80 3.42
C ASP A 29 13.71 -1.38 4.03
N CYS A 30 12.61 -0.63 3.98
CA CYS A 30 12.51 0.69 4.60
C CYS A 30 12.72 0.64 6.13
N LEU A 31 12.12 -0.34 6.81
CA LEU A 31 12.30 -0.53 8.25
C LEU A 31 13.73 -0.99 8.58
N ASP A 32 14.32 -1.88 7.78
CA ASP A 32 15.69 -2.36 8.01
C ASP A 32 16.72 -1.23 7.85
N ALA A 33 16.50 -0.31 6.91
CA ALA A 33 17.37 0.84 6.71
C ALA A 33 17.32 1.87 7.86
N ARG A 34 16.25 1.91 8.66
CA ARG A 34 16.00 3.02 9.62
C ARG A 34 15.77 2.58 11.06
N MET A 35 15.52 1.30 11.33
CA MET A 35 15.15 0.79 12.65
C MET A 35 15.95 -0.45 13.03
N LYS A 36 16.36 -0.52 14.30
CA LYS A 36 17.03 -1.71 14.84
C LYS A 36 16.06 -2.90 14.87
N ARG A 37 16.58 -4.12 14.73
CA ARG A 37 15.77 -5.34 14.70
C ARG A 37 15.06 -5.66 16.02
N ASP A 38 15.62 -5.20 17.14
CA ASP A 38 15.05 -5.35 18.48
C ASP A 38 14.11 -4.19 18.87
N ASP A 39 13.88 -3.22 17.97
CA ASP A 39 12.93 -2.14 18.21
C ASP A 39 11.49 -2.69 18.29
N PRO A 40 10.77 -2.47 19.41
CA PRO A 40 9.44 -3.04 19.59
C PRO A 40 8.41 -2.51 18.58
N ASN A 41 8.57 -1.28 18.08
CA ASN A 41 7.69 -0.73 17.07
C ASN A 41 7.94 -1.38 15.71
N ARG A 42 9.20 -1.70 15.38
CA ARG A 42 9.53 -2.45 14.16
C ARG A 42 8.90 -3.84 14.21
N ILE A 43 9.11 -4.56 15.33
CA ILE A 43 8.55 -5.90 15.52
C ILE A 43 7.02 -5.87 15.40
N ALA A 44 6.36 -4.88 16.01
CA ALA A 44 4.91 -4.72 15.89
C ALA A 44 4.47 -4.41 14.44
N ALA A 45 5.17 -3.50 13.75
CA ALA A 45 4.91 -3.16 12.34
C ALA A 45 4.97 -4.42 11.44
N GLU A 46 6.08 -5.15 11.54
CA GLU A 46 6.34 -6.35 10.74
C GLU A 46 5.35 -7.49 11.05
N ALA A 47 5.19 -7.84 12.32
CA ALA A 47 4.42 -9.02 12.72
C ALA A 47 2.90 -8.80 12.62
N ILE A 48 2.43 -7.63 13.04
CA ILE A 48 0.99 -7.35 13.12
C ILE A 48 0.51 -6.77 11.80
N PHE A 49 1.04 -5.62 11.38
CA PHE A 49 0.47 -4.92 10.23
C PHE A 49 0.82 -5.61 8.91
N PHE A 50 2.10 -5.85 8.65
CA PHE A 50 2.52 -6.48 7.39
C PHE A 50 2.17 -7.98 7.36
N GLY A 51 2.34 -8.66 8.50
CA GLY A 51 1.96 -10.07 8.66
C GLY A 51 0.46 -10.31 8.44
N GLN A 52 -0.42 -9.53 9.08
CA GLN A 52 -1.87 -9.67 8.86
C GLN A 52 -2.26 -9.26 7.45
N GLY A 53 -1.63 -8.23 6.89
CA GLY A 53 -1.93 -7.82 5.53
C GLY A 53 -1.56 -8.87 4.49
N THR A 54 -0.39 -9.49 4.63
CA THR A 54 0.06 -10.62 3.81
C THR A 54 -0.91 -11.80 3.94
N LYS A 55 -1.32 -12.15 5.16
CA LYS A 55 -2.31 -13.22 5.40
C LYS A 55 -3.65 -12.92 4.75
N SER A 56 -4.14 -11.68 4.86
CA SER A 56 -5.38 -11.27 4.21
C SER A 56 -5.29 -11.48 2.69
N VAL A 57 -4.23 -10.99 2.03
CA VAL A 57 -4.14 -11.10 0.57
C VAL A 57 -3.92 -12.54 0.07
N LEU A 58 -3.14 -13.35 0.78
CA LEU A 58 -2.67 -14.66 0.29
C LEU A 58 -3.36 -15.88 0.90
N ALA A 59 -3.75 -15.81 2.17
CA ALA A 59 -4.23 -16.96 2.94
C ALA A 59 -5.75 -16.96 3.16
N THR A 60 -6.43 -15.82 2.95
CA THR A 60 -7.90 -15.72 3.10
C THR A 60 -8.58 -15.59 1.74
N ASN A 61 -9.85 -16.00 1.66
CA ASN A 61 -10.65 -15.95 0.44
C ASN A 61 -12.06 -15.40 0.74
N GLY A 62 -12.85 -15.15 -0.30
CA GLY A 62 -14.24 -14.72 -0.12
C GLY A 62 -14.37 -13.47 0.77
N GLU A 63 -15.32 -13.48 1.68
CA GLU A 63 -15.60 -12.35 2.59
C GLU A 63 -14.53 -12.16 3.67
N GLU A 64 -13.79 -13.21 4.02
CA GLU A 64 -12.69 -13.13 4.99
C GLU A 64 -11.51 -12.30 4.46
N ARG A 65 -11.39 -12.17 3.13
CA ARG A 65 -10.35 -11.38 2.48
C ARG A 65 -10.69 -9.91 2.48
N THR A 66 -10.12 -9.20 3.44
CA THR A 66 -10.33 -7.77 3.67
C THR A 66 -9.40 -6.86 2.85
N MET A 67 -8.18 -7.29 2.53
CA MET A 67 -7.24 -6.48 1.73
C MET A 67 -7.43 -6.72 0.23
N ARG A 68 -7.97 -5.70 -0.45
CA ARG A 68 -8.35 -5.75 -1.87
C ARG A 68 -7.94 -4.48 -2.60
N ASN A 69 -6.71 -4.03 -2.33
CA ASN A 69 -6.13 -2.86 -2.98
C ASN A 69 -6.14 -3.02 -4.51
N VAL A 70 -6.36 -1.90 -5.18
CA VAL A 70 -6.31 -1.76 -6.62
C VAL A 70 -5.52 -0.51 -6.98
N LYS A 71 -4.93 -0.50 -8.17
CA LYS A 71 -4.16 0.64 -8.68
C LYS A 71 -5.04 1.84 -9.01
N ILE A 72 -4.44 3.02 -9.05
CA ILE A 72 -5.09 4.30 -9.33
C ILE A 72 -6.03 4.27 -10.56
N ASP A 73 -5.69 3.53 -11.61
CA ASP A 73 -6.50 3.48 -12.84
C ASP A 73 -7.87 2.81 -12.63
N VAL A 74 -7.95 1.85 -11.69
CA VAL A 74 -9.22 1.25 -11.29
C VAL A 74 -10.08 2.27 -10.55
N TRP A 75 -9.48 3.04 -9.63
CA TRP A 75 -10.18 4.10 -8.90
C TRP A 75 -10.64 5.22 -9.83
N ARG A 76 -9.80 5.67 -10.77
CA ARG A 76 -10.17 6.65 -11.80
C ARG A 76 -11.37 6.20 -12.61
N SER A 77 -11.33 4.96 -13.11
CA SER A 77 -12.44 4.37 -13.88
C SER A 77 -13.72 4.26 -13.05
N TYR A 78 -13.60 3.88 -11.78
CA TYR A 78 -14.73 3.79 -10.86
C TYR A 78 -15.38 5.15 -10.62
N PHE A 79 -14.59 6.20 -10.33
CA PHE A 79 -15.11 7.55 -10.09
C PHE A 79 -15.70 8.20 -11.34
N ALA A 80 -15.07 8.03 -12.50
CA ALA A 80 -15.59 8.53 -13.77
C ALA A 80 -16.99 7.96 -14.09
N ARG A 81 -17.24 6.69 -13.73
CA ARG A 81 -18.57 6.06 -13.87
C ARG A 81 -19.66 6.76 -13.06
N PHE A 82 -19.31 7.43 -11.96
CA PHE A 82 -20.21 8.23 -11.14
C PHE A 82 -20.16 9.74 -11.46
N GLY A 83 -19.55 10.12 -12.59
CA GLY A 83 -19.52 11.52 -13.06
C GLY A 83 -18.54 12.42 -12.29
N MET A 84 -17.64 11.84 -11.49
CA MET A 84 -16.60 12.61 -10.82
C MET A 84 -15.51 13.00 -11.82
N VAL A 85 -14.96 14.20 -11.65
CA VAL A 85 -13.89 14.75 -12.49
C VAL A 85 -12.59 14.77 -11.67
N GLU A 86 -11.50 14.27 -12.28
CA GLU A 86 -10.17 14.32 -11.66
C GLU A 86 -9.69 15.78 -11.55
N ALA A 87 -9.15 16.13 -10.39
CA ALA A 87 -8.60 17.45 -10.12
C ALA A 87 -7.13 17.31 -9.72
N GLU A 88 -6.28 18.16 -10.27
CA GLU A 88 -4.87 18.20 -9.93
C GLU A 88 -4.65 18.63 -8.48
N LEU A 89 -3.63 18.06 -7.84
CA LEU A 89 -3.16 18.58 -6.56
C LEU A 89 -2.51 19.95 -6.77
N SER A 90 -2.72 20.85 -5.81
CA SER A 90 -2.09 22.17 -5.88
C SER A 90 -0.57 22.08 -5.87
N THR A 91 0.10 23.03 -6.53
CA THR A 91 1.57 23.14 -6.52
C THR A 91 2.12 23.29 -5.10
N ALA A 92 1.40 23.98 -4.21
CA ALA A 92 1.74 24.09 -2.80
C ALA A 92 1.70 22.74 -2.07
N SER A 93 0.71 21.89 -2.37
CA SER A 93 0.61 20.54 -1.81
C SER A 93 1.79 19.67 -2.24
N LEU A 94 2.17 19.72 -3.52
CA LEU A 94 3.32 18.99 -4.05
C LEU A 94 4.63 19.48 -3.44
N TYR A 95 4.79 20.80 -3.31
CA TYR A 95 5.94 21.41 -2.65
C TYR A 95 6.08 20.97 -1.19
N HIS A 96 4.98 20.95 -0.43
CA HIS A 96 5.01 20.47 0.95
C HIS A 96 5.35 18.98 1.05
N ALA A 97 4.85 18.15 0.13
CA ALA A 97 5.19 16.72 0.11
C ALA A 97 6.70 16.51 -0.13
N ASP A 98 7.30 17.27 -1.06
CA ASP A 98 8.74 17.23 -1.34
C ASP A 98 9.57 17.68 -0.11
N LEU A 99 9.17 18.76 0.57
CA LEU A 99 9.83 19.21 1.79
C LEU A 99 9.80 18.15 2.91
N VAL A 100 8.68 17.44 3.06
CA VAL A 100 8.57 16.35 4.04
C VAL A 100 9.51 15.21 3.67
N ALA A 101 9.53 14.78 2.40
CA ALA A 101 10.39 13.69 1.94
C ALA A 101 11.88 13.98 2.20
N LYS A 102 12.34 15.21 1.89
CA LYS A 102 13.72 15.66 2.14
C LYS A 102 14.15 15.65 3.61
N LYS A 103 13.18 15.67 4.53
CA LYS A 103 13.46 15.62 5.96
C LYS A 103 13.85 14.21 6.43
N PHE A 104 13.52 13.19 5.64
CA PHE A 104 13.74 11.78 5.96
C PHE A 104 14.65 11.06 4.96
N SER A 105 15.04 11.70 3.84
CA SER A 105 16.12 11.24 2.96
C SER A 105 17.47 11.37 3.67
#